data_AF-G9PEL1-F1
#
_entry.id   AF-G9PEL1-F1
#
_cell.length_a   1.000
_cell.length_b   1.000
_cell.length_c   1.000
_cell.angle_alpha   90.00
_cell.angle_beta   90.00
_cell.angle_gamma   90.00
#
_symmetry.space_group_name_H-M   'P 1'
#
loop_
_entity.id
_entity.type
_entity.pdbx_description
1 polymer ?
#
loop_
_entity_poly.entity_id
_entity_poly.type
_entity_poly.pdbx_seq_one_letter_code
_entity_poly.pdbx_strand_id
1 'polypeptide(L)' 'MGSKTPVHPNDHVNRGQSSNDTFPTAMHIAVVQELQAMYPRVEQLRNTLDKKSK' A
#
# COMPACT_ATOMS: atom_id res chain seq x y z
N MET A 1 -10.39 25.92 -5.06
CA MET A 1 -10.66 24.48 -5.30
C MET A 1 -10.92 24.27 -6.78
N GLY A 2 -10.46 23.15 -7.37
CA GLY A 2 -10.49 22.92 -8.82
C GLY A 2 -11.89 22.93 -9.43
N SER A 3 -11.98 23.30 -10.71
CA SER A 3 -13.21 23.15 -11.50
C SER A 3 -13.66 21.69 -11.49
N LYS A 4 -14.96 21.44 -11.36
CA LYS A 4 -15.57 20.09 -11.44
C LYS A 4 -15.93 19.70 -12.88
N THR A 5 -15.54 20.52 -13.84
CA THR A 5 -15.70 20.33 -15.28
C THR A 5 -14.33 20.41 -15.94
N PRO A 6 -13.99 19.52 -16.91
CA PRO A 6 -14.83 18.44 -17.45
C PRO A 6 -14.85 17.18 -16.59
N VAL A 7 -14.01 17.09 -15.55
CA VAL A 7 -13.90 15.90 -14.71
C VAL A 7 -14.42 16.16 -13.30
N HIS A 8 -15.59 15.60 -12.98
CA HIS A 8 -16.16 15.66 -11.64
C HIS A 8 -15.57 14.53 -10.75
N PRO A 9 -15.04 14.83 -9.55
CA PRO A 9 -14.39 13.83 -8.70
C PRO A 9 -15.26 12.62 -8.36
N ASN A 10 -16.53 12.84 -8.01
CA ASN A 10 -17.42 11.72 -7.64
C ASN A 10 -17.98 10.99 -8.87
N ASP A 11 -18.57 11.75 -9.80
CA ASP A 11 -19.24 11.20 -10.96
C ASP A 11 -18.30 10.54 -11.98
N HIS A 12 -17.00 10.88 -11.98
CA HIS A 12 -16.03 10.30 -12.92
C HIS A 12 -14.94 9.47 -12.25
N VAL A 13 -14.25 9.98 -11.21
CA VAL A 13 -13.11 9.27 -10.60
C VAL A 13 -13.58 8.22 -9.59
N ASN A 14 -14.51 8.60 -8.69
CA ASN A 14 -15.07 7.70 -7.68
C ASN A 14 -16.38 7.03 -8.14
N ARG A 15 -16.59 6.90 -9.46
CA ARG A 15 -17.83 6.35 -10.01
C ARG A 15 -17.92 4.85 -9.71
N GLY A 16 -18.96 4.44 -8.99
CA GLY A 16 -19.16 3.05 -8.60
C GLY A 16 -18.24 2.57 -7.48
N GLN A 17 -17.53 3.50 -6.84
CA GLN A 17 -16.67 3.26 -5.69
C GLN A 17 -17.24 3.93 -4.46
N SER A 18 -16.94 3.39 -3.28
CA SER A 18 -17.17 4.07 -2.01
C SER A 18 -15.87 4.10 -1.21
N SER A 19 -15.81 4.99 -0.23
CA SER A 19 -14.67 4.97 0.70
C SER A 19 -14.61 3.66 1.49
N ASN A 20 -15.74 2.99 1.70
CA ASN A 20 -15.83 1.77 2.50
C ASN A 20 -15.19 0.55 1.83
N ASP A 21 -15.06 0.54 0.50
CA ASP A 21 -14.34 -0.50 -0.26
C ASP A 21 -12.95 -0.02 -0.70
N THR A 22 -12.80 1.23 -1.14
CA THR A 22 -11.53 1.73 -1.70
C THR A 22 -10.46 1.99 -0.64
N PHE A 23 -10.83 2.49 0.55
CA PHE A 23 -9.85 2.69 1.63
C PHE A 23 -9.22 1.38 2.11
N PRO A 24 -10.00 0.35 2.53
CA PRO A 24 -9.39 -0.91 2.96
C PRO A 24 -8.62 -1.60 1.83
N THR A 25 -9.07 -1.47 0.57
CA THR A 25 -8.31 -1.95 -0.59
C THR A 25 -6.95 -1.28 -0.70
N ALA A 26 -6.90 0.05 -0.63
CA ALA A 26 -5.65 0.80 -0.67
C ALA A 26 -4.73 0.46 0.52
N MET A 27 -5.30 0.26 1.72
CA MET A 27 -4.54 -0.17 2.90
C MET A 27 -3.88 -1.54 2.67
N HIS A 28 -4.60 -2.52 2.13
CA HIS A 28 -4.03 -3.83 1.84
C HIS A 28 -2.91 -3.77 0.80
N ILE A 29 -3.08 -2.96 -0.26
CA ILE A 29 -2.03 -2.74 -1.26
C ILE A 29 -0.78 -2.14 -0.61
N ALA A 30 -0.95 -1.09 0.21
CA ALA A 30 0.17 -0.44 0.89
C ALA A 30 0.92 -1.42 1.82
N VAL A 31 0.20 -2.24 2.59
CA VAL A 31 0.82 -3.26 3.48
C VAL A 31 1.62 -4.26 2.66
N VAL A 32 1.08 -4.78 1.55
CA VAL A 32 1.82 -5.74 0.70
C VAL A 32 3.09 -5.11 0.14
N GLN A 33 3.05 -3.84 -0.28
CA GLN A 33 4.22 -3.11 -0.78
C GLN A 33 5.30 -2.96 0.31
N GLU A 34 4.91 -2.58 1.52
CA GLU A 34 5.84 -2.44 2.65
C GLU A 34 6.45 -3.79 3.06
N LEU A 35 5.66 -4.85 3.09
CA LEU A 35 6.14 -6.20 3.39
C LEU A 35 7.19 -6.67 2.38
N GLN A 36 7.00 -6.39 1.09
CA GLN A 36 7.97 -6.71 0.05
C GLN A 36 9.34 -6.06 0.31
N ALA A 37 9.36 -4.82 0.81
CA ALA A 37 10.60 -4.13 1.19
C ALA A 37 11.16 -4.60 2.55
N MET A 38 10.30 -5.04 3.46
CA MET A 38 10.68 -5.51 4.80
C MET A 38 11.34 -6.88 4.79
N TYR A 39 10.82 -7.85 4.02
CA TYR A 39 11.28 -9.24 4.05
C TYR A 39 12.80 -9.40 3.84
N PRO A 40 13.44 -8.79 2.82
CA PRO A 40 14.89 -8.92 2.63
C PRO A 40 15.70 -8.39 3.82
N ARG A 41 15.23 -7.33 4.49
CA ARG A 41 15.92 -6.71 5.63
C ARG A 41 15.88 -7.62 6.86
N VAL A 42 14.72 -8.21 7.13
CA VAL A 42 14.54 -9.16 8.25
C VAL A 42 15.32 -10.45 7.96
N GLU A 43 15.33 -10.91 6.71
CA GLU A 43 16.15 -12.04 6.29
C GLU A 43 17.65 -11.76 6.47
N GLN A 44 18.13 -10.58 6.07
CA GLN A 44 19.52 -10.18 6.29
C GLN A 44 19.88 -10.17 7.78
N LEU A 45 19.01 -9.62 8.63
CA LEU A 45 19.21 -9.61 10.08
C LEU A 45 19.30 -11.04 10.63
N ARG A 46 18.33 -11.90 10.30
CA ARG A 46 18.30 -13.32 10.68
C ARG A 46 19.60 -14.02 10.30
N ASN A 47 20.01 -13.89 9.04
CA ASN A 47 21.20 -14.55 8.51
C ASN A 47 22.49 -14.03 9.15
N THR A 48 22.53 -12.75 9.52
CA THR A 48 23.69 -12.15 10.20
C THR A 48 23.84 -12.69 11.62
N LEU A 49 22.73 -12.81 12.36
CA LEU A 49 22.73 -13.37 13.71
C LEU A 49 23.12 -14.85 13.70
N ASP A 50 22.54 -15.66 12.79
CA ASP A 50 22.89 -17.08 12.63
C ASP A 50 24.39 -17.30 12.36
N LYS A 51 24.99 -16.44 11.52
CA LYS A 51 26.44 -16.49 11.25
C LYS A 51 27.30 -16.16 12.47
N LYS A 52 26.81 -15.35 13.41
CA LYS A 52 27.57 -14.95 14.62
C LYS A 52 27.42 -15.93 15.78
N SER A 53 26.38 -16.76 15.76
CA SER A 53 26.12 -17.77 16.80
C SER A 53 26.71 -19.14 16.49
N LYS A 54 27.31 -19.31 15.31
CA LYS A 54 28.11 -20.47 14.92
C LYS A 54 29.58 -20.19 15.19
#